data_AF-A0AAU9Y051-F1
#
_entry.id   AF-A0AAU9Y051-F1
#
_cell.length_a   1.000
_cell.length_b   1.000
_cell.length_c   1.000
_cell.angle_alpha   90.00
_cell.angle_beta   90.00
_cell.angle_gamma   90.00
#
_symmetry.space_group_name_H-M   'P 1'
#
loop_
_entity.id
_entity.type
_entity.pdbx_description
1 polymer ?
#
loop_
_entity_poly.entity_id
_entity_poly.type
_entity_poly.pdbx_seq_one_letter_code
_entity_poly.pdbx_strand_id
1 'polypeptide(L)'
;MLLAFIMVPLVQKELDVFRETVWNTHRIRAQKDTVLPDGIPDNIYNFPEQYDLEDCDFVVTEEQLEKVAKESGVLRVPEDFLTEEFRGECEHLTPLNQMNGQLHICT
;
A
#
# COMPACT_ATOMS: atom_id res chain seq x y z
N MET A 1 -9.23 2.77 21.40
CA MET A 1 -8.00 2.74 20.59
C MET A 1 -7.60 1.32 20.16
N LEU A 2 -8.07 0.24 20.81
CA LEU A 2 -7.84 -1.16 20.36
C LEU A 2 -8.35 -1.46 18.94
N LEU A 3 -9.45 -0.83 18.49
CA LEU A 3 -9.96 -1.05 17.13
C LEU A 3 -8.94 -0.61 16.06
N ALA A 4 -8.20 0.48 16.30
CA ALA A 4 -7.19 0.94 15.35
C ALA A 4 -6.04 -0.08 15.19
N PHE A 5 -5.69 -0.83 16.24
CA PHE A 5 -4.65 -1.87 16.22
C PHE A 5 -4.94 -2.99 15.22
N ILE A 6 -6.20 -3.42 15.12
CA ILE A 6 -6.61 -4.48 14.19
C ILE A 6 -6.93 -3.88 12.82
N MET A 7 -7.63 -2.74 12.81
CA MET A 7 -8.18 -2.18 11.58
C MET A 7 -7.11 -1.54 10.70
N VAL A 8 -6.08 -0.88 11.24
CA VAL A 8 -5.04 -0.25 10.42
C VAL A 8 -4.27 -1.28 9.57
N PRO A 9 -3.66 -2.35 10.13
CA PRO A 9 -2.97 -3.35 9.33
C PRO A 9 -3.93 -4.16 8.45
N LEU A 10 -5.17 -4.40 8.88
CA LEU A 10 -6.17 -5.08 8.06
C LEU A 10 -6.54 -4.23 6.84
N VAL A 11 -6.85 -2.94 7.04
CA VAL A 11 -7.15 -2.01 5.95
C VAL A 11 -5.94 -1.85 5.04
N GLN A 12 -4.73 -1.75 5.58
CA GLN A 12 -3.51 -1.69 4.77
C GLN A 12 -3.37 -2.93 3.88
N LYS A 13 -3.55 -4.13 4.45
CA LYS A 13 -3.53 -5.38 3.69
C LYS A 13 -4.59 -5.43 2.60
N GLU A 14 -5.84 -5.06 2.91
CA GLU A 14 -6.91 -5.04 1.92
C GLU A 14 -6.65 -4.01 0.81
N LEU A 15 -6.06 -2.85 1.14
CA LEU A 15 -5.64 -1.85 0.18
C LEU A 15 -4.52 -2.35 -0.73
N ASP A 16 -3.52 -3.04 -0.16
CA ASP A 16 -2.40 -3.60 -0.93
C ASP A 16 -2.90 -4.69 -1.89
N VAL A 17 -3.76 -5.60 -1.41
CA VAL A 17 -4.41 -6.62 -2.24
C VAL A 17 -5.25 -5.97 -3.34
N PHE A 18 -6.05 -4.96 -3.01
CA PHE A 18 -6.87 -4.26 -4.00
C PHE A 18 -6.01 -3.56 -5.06
N ARG A 19 -4.91 -2.91 -4.63
CA ARG A 19 -3.96 -2.26 -5.53
C ARG A 19 -3.41 -3.26 -6.55
N GLU A 20 -2.88 -4.38 -6.08
CA GLU A 20 -2.20 -5.37 -6.92
C GLU A 20 -3.17 -6.13 -7.84
N THR A 21 -4.32 -6.54 -7.29
CA THR A 21 -5.22 -7.47 -8.00
C THR A 21 -6.26 -6.77 -8.87
N VAL A 22 -6.72 -5.58 -8.49
CA VAL A 22 -7.82 -4.88 -9.16
C VAL A 22 -7.32 -3.58 -9.77
N TRP A 23 -6.78 -2.68 -8.96
CA TRP A 23 -6.51 -1.31 -9.41
C TRP A 23 -5.39 -1.22 -10.46
N ASN A 24 -4.33 -1.98 -10.31
CA ASN A 24 -3.21 -1.89 -11.23
C ASN A 24 -3.31 -2.86 -12.42
N THR A 25 -4.11 -3.92 -12.26
CA THR A 25 -4.27 -4.99 -13.26
C THR A 25 -5.51 -4.80 -14.13
N HIS A 26 -6.48 -3.96 -13.75
CA HIS A 26 -7.66 -3.73 -14.58
C HIS A 26 -7.30 -3.11 -15.92
N ARG A 27 -8.06 -3.48 -16.97
CA ARG A 27 -7.89 -2.92 -18.30
C ARG A 27 -8.83 -1.73 -18.50
N ILE A 28 -8.25 -0.55 -18.63
CA ILE A 28 -8.94 0.68 -19.04
C ILE A 28 -9.29 0.55 -20.53
N ARG A 29 -10.54 0.88 -20.87
CA ARG A 29 -11.04 0.85 -22.24
C ARG A 29 -10.84 2.21 -22.90
N ALA A 30 -10.51 2.21 -24.19
CA ALA A 30 -10.48 3.41 -24.98
C ALA A 30 -11.86 4.09 -24.99
N GLN A 31 -11.87 5.38 -24.65
CA GLN A 31 -13.04 6.24 -24.76
C GLN A 31 -12.88 7.17 -25.97
N LYS A 32 -14.00 7.42 -26.68
CA LYS A 32 -14.00 8.31 -27.84
C LYS A 32 -13.74 9.75 -27.38
N ASP A 33 -12.89 10.47 -28.11
CA ASP A 33 -12.54 11.88 -27.91
C ASP A 33 -11.73 12.19 -26.62
N THR A 34 -11.06 11.20 -26.03
CA THR A 34 -10.16 11.38 -24.89
C THR A 34 -8.71 11.01 -25.23
N VAL A 35 -7.77 11.86 -24.81
CA VAL A 35 -6.32 11.62 -24.94
C VAL A 35 -5.79 10.94 -23.67
N LEU A 36 -6.35 9.78 -23.33
CA LEU A 36 -5.86 8.96 -22.22
C LEU A 36 -5.39 7.61 -22.75
N PRO A 37 -4.27 7.07 -22.23
CA PRO A 37 -3.79 5.76 -22.63
C PRO A 37 -4.79 4.69 -22.19
N ASP A 38 -5.14 3.81 -23.13
CA ASP A 38 -5.98 2.64 -22.88
C ASP A 38 -5.11 1.40 -22.67
N GLY A 39 -5.44 0.59 -21.67
CA GLY A 39 -4.56 -0.52 -21.30
C GLY A 39 -4.60 -0.84 -19.82
N ILE A 40 -3.63 -1.64 -19.39
CA ILE A 40 -3.46 -2.02 -17.98
C ILE A 40 -2.49 -1.01 -17.35
N PRO A 41 -2.86 -0.34 -16.24
CA PRO A 41 -2.00 0.67 -15.61
C PRO A 41 -0.57 0.20 -15.34
N ASP A 42 -0.37 -1.01 -14.82
CA ASP A 42 0.98 -1.54 -14.60
C ASP A 42 1.77 -1.67 -15.91
N ASN A 43 1.14 -2.06 -17.01
CA ASN A 43 1.83 -2.18 -18.29
C ASN A 43 2.16 -0.81 -18.88
N ILE A 44 1.23 0.15 -18.75
CA ILE A 44 1.43 1.52 -19.21
C ILE A 44 2.58 2.17 -18.44
N TYR A 45 2.66 1.94 -17.13
CA TYR A 45 3.73 2.47 -16.28
C TYR A 45 5.09 1.82 -16.60
N ASN A 46 5.16 0.49 -16.71
CA ASN A 46 6.42 -0.21 -16.92
C ASN A 46 6.94 -0.15 -18.37
N PHE A 47 6.05 0.06 -19.35
CA PHE A 47 6.39 0.05 -20.78
C PHE A 47 5.73 1.22 -21.53
N PRO A 48 6.04 2.48 -21.18
CA PRO A 48 5.37 3.66 -21.75
C PRO A 48 5.49 3.71 -23.28
N GLU A 49 6.62 3.27 -23.83
CA GLU A 49 6.89 3.23 -25.28
C GLU A 49 5.86 2.40 -26.07
N GLN A 50 5.26 1.38 -25.46
CA GLN A 50 4.23 0.54 -26.11
C GLN A 50 2.88 1.23 -26.24
N TYR A 51 2.70 2.37 -25.57
CA TYR A 51 1.47 3.15 -25.50
C TYR A 51 1.63 4.57 -26.06
N ASP A 52 2.67 4.80 -26.88
CA ASP A 52 3.02 6.13 -27.41
C ASP A 52 3.27 7.19 -26.31
N LEU A 53 3.74 6.74 -25.15
CA LEU A 53 4.13 7.59 -24.01
C LEU A 53 5.65 7.66 -23.86
N GLU A 54 6.13 8.66 -23.14
CA GLU A 54 7.54 8.84 -22.80
C GLU A 54 7.78 8.45 -21.33
N ASP A 55 8.91 7.79 -21.07
CA ASP A 55 9.37 7.53 -19.72
C ASP A 55 9.80 8.85 -19.05
N CYS A 56 9.07 9.21 -17.99
CA CYS A 56 9.30 10.43 -17.22
C CYS A 56 9.93 10.12 -15.85
N ASP A 57 10.55 8.95 -15.68
CA ASP A 57 11.16 8.53 -14.42
C ASP A 57 12.22 9.54 -13.95
N PHE A 58 12.04 10.02 -12.72
CA PHE A 58 13.00 10.89 -12.06
C PHE A 58 13.94 10.06 -11.20
N VAL A 59 15.21 10.00 -11.57
CA VAL A 59 16.25 9.41 -10.71
C VAL A 59 16.41 10.29 -9.48
N VAL A 60 15.87 9.84 -8.35
CA VAL A 60 16.00 10.53 -7.07
C VAL A 60 17.37 10.25 -6.49
N THR A 61 18.17 11.30 -6.28
CA THR A 61 19.48 11.20 -5.62
C THR A 61 19.31 11.10 -4.10
N GLU A 62 20.29 10.50 -3.44
CA GLU A 62 20.32 10.40 -1.97
C GLU A 62 20.33 11.78 -1.29
N GLU A 63 21.02 12.75 -1.89
CA GLU A 63 21.04 14.14 -1.41
C GLU A 63 19.64 14.80 -1.46
N GLN A 64 18.85 14.52 -2.50
CA GLN A 64 17.48 15.01 -2.60
C GLN A 64 16.57 14.36 -1.55
N LEU A 65 16.75 13.06 -1.30
CA LEU A 65 16.03 12.35 -0.23
C LEU A 65 16.35 12.94 1.14
N GLU A 66 17.63 13.19 1.44
CA GLU A 66 18.06 13.78 2.72
C GLU A 66 17.46 15.19 2.91
N LYS A 67 17.49 16.01 1.85
CA LYS A 67 16.89 17.35 1.88
C LYS A 67 15.39 17.28 2.18
N VAL A 68 14.64 16.44 1.47
CA VAL A 68 13.20 16.29 1.67
C VAL A 68 12.90 15.72 3.06
N ALA A 69 13.69 14.76 3.53
CA ALA A 69 13.53 14.18 4.87
C ALA A 69 13.70 15.24 5.98
N LYS A 70 14.70 16.13 5.83
CA LYS A 70 14.94 17.23 6.76
C LYS A 70 13.85 18.29 6.74
N GLU A 71 13.34 18.63 5.56
CA GLU A 71 12.28 19.65 5.38
C GLU A 71 10.90 19.14 5.81
N SER A 72 10.55 17.90 5.44
CA SER A 72 9.27 17.27 5.80
C SER A 72 9.20 16.89 7.28
N GLY A 73 10.34 16.66 7.93
CA GLY A 73 10.40 16.15 9.30
C GLY A 73 9.89 14.73 9.44
N VAL A 74 9.73 13.98 8.34
CA VAL A 74 9.19 12.61 8.33
C VAL A 74 9.99 11.67 9.23
N LEU A 75 11.31 11.86 9.32
CA LEU A 75 12.21 11.06 10.18
C LEU A 75 12.10 11.39 11.67
N ARG A 76 11.35 12.43 12.05
CA ARG A 76 11.10 12.77 13.46
C ARG A 76 9.84 12.09 14.01
N VAL A 77 9.04 11.51 13.12
CA VAL A 77 7.89 10.69 13.51
C VAL A 77 8.45 9.31 13.90
N PRO A 78 8.04 8.74 15.04
CA PRO A 78 8.43 7.37 15.37
C PRO A 78 8.00 6.42 14.25
N GLU A 79 8.88 5.49 13.88
CA GLU A 79 8.60 4.46 12.86
C GLU A 79 7.34 3.66 13.22
N ASP A 80 7.14 3.46 14.52
CA ASP A 80 5.97 2.84 15.08
C ASP A 80 4.96 3.91 15.52
N PHE A 81 3.73 3.79 15.01
CA PHE A 81 2.60 4.59 15.48
C PHE A 81 2.24 4.28 16.94
N LEU A 82 2.71 3.14 17.47
CA LEU A 82 2.42 2.66 18.81
C LEU A 82 3.59 2.92 19.76
N THR A 83 3.26 3.18 21.02
CA THR A 83 4.25 3.14 22.10
C THR A 83 4.51 1.70 22.52
N GLU A 84 5.75 1.39 22.90
CA GLU A 84 6.16 0.05 23.38
C GLU A 84 5.28 -0.46 24.52
N GLU A 85 4.87 0.43 25.44
CA GLU A 85 3.96 0.12 26.54
C GLU A 85 2.59 -0.36 26.04
N PHE A 86 2.04 0.33 25.03
CA PHE A 86 0.72 -0.01 24.48
C PHE A 86 0.76 -1.32 23.68
N ARG A 87 1.88 -1.59 23.00
CA ARG A 87 2.13 -2.84 22.28
C ARG A 87 2.15 -4.03 23.24
N GLY A 88 2.89 -3.93 24.36
CA GLY A 88 2.96 -4.99 25.36
C GLY A 88 1.60 -5.35 25.97
N GLU A 89 0.76 -4.34 26.24
CA GLU A 89 -0.61 -4.56 26.74
C GLU A 89 -1.50 -5.26 25.69
N CYS A 90 -1.37 -4.90 24.41
CA CYS A 90 -2.12 -5.56 23.34
C CYS A 90 -1.71 -7.03 23.17
N GLU A 91 -0.41 -7.34 23.24
CA GLU A 91 0.10 -8.71 23.13
C GLU A 91 -0.37 -9.58 24.31
N HIS A 92 -0.48 -9.00 25.51
CA HIS A 92 -1.03 -9.70 26.68
C HIS A 92 -2.53 -10.04 26.53
N LEU A 93 -3.31 -9.12 25.95
CA LEU A 93 -4.76 -9.28 25.75
C LEU A 93 -5.13 -10.19 24.58
N THR A 94 -4.17 -10.54 23.73
CA THR A 94 -4.41 -11.26 22.47
C THR A 94 -3.87 -12.70 22.55
N PRO A 95 -4.59 -13.66 23.17
CA PRO A 95 -4.25 -15.07 23.06
C PRO A 95 -4.63 -15.60 21.66
N LEU A 96 -3.94 -15.13 20.62
CA LEU A 96 -4.13 -15.58 19.22
C LEU A 96 -3.61 -17.00 18.95
N ASN A 97 -3.21 -17.76 19.98
CA ASN A 97 -2.70 -19.12 19.83
C ASN A 97 -3.69 -20.23 20.24
N GLN A 98 -4.99 -19.93 20.35
CA GLN A 98 -6.02 -20.96 20.62
C GLN A 98 -7.12 -21.11 19.53
N MET A 99 -7.04 -20.42 18.38
CA MET A 99 -8.05 -20.54 17.32
C MET A 99 -7.58 -21.17 16.00
N ASN A 100 -6.49 -21.96 16.00
CA ASN A 100 -6.09 -22.76 14.82
C ASN A 100 -6.78 -24.14 14.72
N GLY A 101 -7.99 -24.29 15.27
CA GLY A 101 -8.65 -25.60 15.39
C GLY A 101 -10.10 -25.70 14.94
N GLN A 102 -10.76 -24.64 14.46
CA GLN A 102 -12.18 -24.75 14.11
C GLN A 102 -12.65 -23.73 13.07
N LEU A 103 -12.16 -23.88 11.83
CA LEU A 103 -12.88 -23.46 10.63
C LEU A 103 -13.35 -24.71 9.87
N HIS A 104 -14.21 -25.46 10.53
CA HIS A 104 -15.29 -26.28 9.97
C HIS A 104 -16.53 -25.47 10.40
N ILE A 105 -17.49 -25.00 9.61
CA ILE A 105 -18.29 -25.50 8.47
C ILE A 105 -18.79 -24.17 7.80
N CYS A 106 -19.15 -24.00 6.52
CA CYS A 106 -20.12 -24.72 5.73
C CYS A 106 -19.94 -24.42 4.23
N THR A 107 -19.94 -25.48 3.42
CA THR A 107 -20.58 -25.54 2.10
C THR A 107 -22.05 -25.18 2.15
#